data_AF-A0A2S6C2X1-F1
#
_entry.id   AF-A0A2S6C2X1-F1
#
_cell.length_a   1.000
_cell.length_b   1.000
_cell.length_c   1.000
_cell.angle_alpha   90.00
_cell.angle_beta   90.00
_cell.angle_gamma   90.00
#
_symmetry.space_group_name_H-M   'P 1'
#
loop_
_entity.id
_entity.type
_entity.pdbx_description
1 polymer ?
#
loop_
_entity_poly.entity_id
_entity_poly.type
_entity_poly.pdbx_seq_one_letter_code
_entity_poly.pdbx_strand_id
1 'polypeptide(L)'
;MADTTAKESETPRVNIATDGDLVLIINNNHELRVHSFILKTSSPVFQVMLGPHWLEGQSLANISSTSPGTLKLPDDDPEAMKKSLLHAAQLP
;
A
#
# COMPACT_ATOMS: atom_id res chain seq x y z
N MET A 1 4.64 -31.57 -16.57
CA MET A 1 3.86 -30.33 -16.37
C MET A 1 3.78 -30.14 -14.87
N ALA A 2 4.68 -29.34 -14.29
CA ALA A 2 4.71 -29.10 -12.86
C ALA A 2 4.09 -27.71 -12.63
N ASP A 3 2.82 -27.74 -12.21
CA ASP A 3 2.12 -26.61 -11.63
C ASP A 3 2.88 -26.20 -10.36
N THR A 4 3.64 -25.12 -10.44
CA THR A 4 4.32 -24.56 -9.27
C THR A 4 3.37 -23.56 -8.65
N THR A 5 2.52 -24.07 -7.76
CA THR A 5 1.77 -23.28 -6.79
C THR A 5 2.75 -22.38 -6.05
N ALA A 6 2.75 -21.08 -6.39
CA ALA A 6 3.49 -20.07 -5.64
C ALA A 6 2.92 -20.08 -4.22
N LYS A 7 3.71 -20.57 -3.27
CA LYS A 7 3.44 -20.40 -1.85
C LYS A 7 3.46 -18.89 -1.59
N GLU A 8 2.29 -18.32 -1.36
CA GLU A 8 2.15 -17.06 -0.64
C GLU A 8 2.82 -17.26 0.72
N SER A 9 4.06 -16.78 0.84
CA SER A 9 4.67 -16.52 2.13
C SER A 9 3.75 -15.51 2.80
N GLU A 10 3.00 -15.93 3.82
CA GLU A 10 2.17 -15.03 4.64
C GLU A 10 3.09 -13.99 5.30
N THR A 11 3.33 -12.88 4.59
CA THR A 11 4.00 -11.74 5.20
C THR A 11 3.02 -11.15 6.22
N PRO A 12 3.44 -10.92 7.47
CA PRO A 12 2.54 -10.42 8.50
C PRO A 12 2.03 -9.03 8.09
N ARG A 13 0.74 -8.97 7.75
CA ARG A 13 0.06 -7.74 7.35
C ARG A 13 -0.39 -6.95 8.57
N VAL A 14 0.04 -5.70 8.66
CA VAL A 14 -0.40 -4.74 9.66
C VAL A 14 -1.50 -3.86 9.08
N ASN A 15 -2.66 -3.85 9.73
CA ASN A 15 -3.75 -2.97 9.35
C ASN A 15 -3.63 -1.62 10.07
N ILE A 16 -3.19 -0.58 9.37
CA ILE A 16 -3.27 0.81 9.85
C ILE A 16 -4.71 1.31 9.72
N ALA A 17 -5.36 0.94 8.62
CA ALA A 17 -6.80 1.10 8.40
C ALA A 17 -7.42 -0.26 8.06
N THR A 18 -8.37 -0.75 8.86
CA THR A 18 -9.01 -2.06 8.64
C THR A 18 -9.84 -2.13 7.37
N ASP A 19 -10.39 -1.00 6.94
CA ASP A 19 -11.17 -0.78 5.73
C ASP A 19 -10.37 -0.04 4.64
N GLY A 20 -9.04 0.00 4.77
CA GLY A 20 -8.17 0.59 3.76
C GLY A 20 -8.35 -0.04 2.37
N ASP A 21 -8.26 0.77 1.34
CA ASP A 21 -8.39 0.42 -0.08
C ASP A 21 -7.04 0.10 -0.72
N LEU A 22 -5.92 0.29 -0.01
CA LEU A 22 -4.57 0.07 -0.52
C LEU A 22 -3.71 -0.77 0.45
N VAL A 23 -2.90 -1.65 -0.12
CA VAL A 23 -1.87 -2.43 0.56
C VAL A 23 -0.50 -2.03 0.04
N LEU A 24 0.37 -1.59 0.94
CA LEU A 24 1.78 -1.30 0.64
C LEU A 24 2.61 -2.54 0.93
N ILE A 25 3.31 -3.05 -0.08
CA ILE A 25 4.31 -4.12 0.07
C ILE A 25 5.68 -3.45 0.16
N ILE A 26 6.27 -3.43 1.36
CA ILE A 26 7.53 -2.74 1.66
C ILE A 26 8.65 -3.76 1.79
N ASN A 27 9.76 -3.51 1.07
CA ASN A 27 10.92 -4.40 1.01
C ASN A 27 10.54 -5.88 0.77
N ASN A 28 9.50 -6.10 -0.05
CA ASN A 28 8.91 -7.40 -0.41
C ASN A 28 8.43 -8.31 0.74
N ASN A 29 8.54 -7.86 2.00
CA ASN A 29 8.37 -8.72 3.18
C ASN A 29 7.43 -8.13 4.23
N HIS A 30 6.95 -6.89 4.05
CA HIS A 30 6.04 -6.23 4.98
C HIS A 30 4.81 -5.71 4.25
N GLU A 31 3.64 -5.97 4.80
CA GLU A 31 2.38 -5.48 4.24
C GLU A 31 1.70 -4.50 5.19
N LEU A 32 1.39 -3.29 4.70
CA LEU A 32 0.63 -2.29 5.44
C LEU A 32 -0.68 -1.97 4.72
N ARG A 33 -1.83 -2.16 5.38
CA ARG A 33 -3.14 -1.74 4.86
C ARG A 33 -3.44 -0.30 5.28
N VAL A 34 -3.71 0.56 4.31
CA VAL A 34 -3.94 2.01 4.49
C VAL A 34 -5.07 2.52 3.61
N HIS A 35 -5.54 3.73 3.88
CA HIS A 35 -6.34 4.49 2.93
C HIS A 35 -5.44 5.20 1.92
N SER A 36 -5.67 4.98 0.62
CA SER A 36 -5.01 5.70 -0.46
C SER A 36 -5.23 7.21 -0.35
N PHE A 37 -6.39 7.64 0.16
CA PHE A 37 -6.73 9.04 0.40
C PHE A 37 -5.80 9.71 1.42
N ILE A 38 -5.58 9.07 2.57
CA ILE A 38 -4.67 9.59 3.60
C ILE A 38 -3.25 9.68 3.03
N LEU A 39 -2.81 8.64 2.33
CA LEU A 39 -1.49 8.57 1.72
C LEU A 39 -1.23 9.71 0.71
N LYS A 40 -2.21 9.99 -0.15
CA LYS A 40 -2.17 11.12 -1.10
C LYS A 40 -2.15 12.47 -0.39
N THR A 41 -2.91 12.61 0.69
CA THR A 41 -3.02 13.89 1.41
C THR A 41 -1.77 14.17 2.25
N SER A 42 -1.15 13.13 2.80
CA SER A 42 0.05 13.27 3.64
C SER A 42 1.36 13.39 2.85
N SER A 43 1.36 13.08 1.56
CA SER A 43 2.59 13.04 0.74
C SER A 43 2.35 13.49 -0.70
N PRO A 44 2.99 14.60 -1.14
CA PRO A 44 2.94 15.04 -2.53
C PRO A 44 3.45 13.98 -3.52
N VAL A 45 4.42 13.15 -3.10
CA VAL A 45 4.96 12.07 -3.92
C VAL A 45 3.89 11.03 -4.21
N PHE A 46 3.18 10.56 -3.18
CA PHE A 46 2.10 9.60 -3.37
C PHE A 46 0.89 10.21 -4.08
N GLN A 47 0.61 11.51 -3.88
CA GLN A 47 -0.42 12.22 -4.65
C GLN A 47 -0.15 12.14 -6.16
N VAL A 48 1.09 12.38 -6.58
CA VAL A 48 1.50 12.33 -7.98
C VAL A 48 1.53 10.90 -8.50
N MET A 49 2.18 9.98 -7.78
CA MET A 49 2.36 8.58 -8.21
C MET A 49 1.04 7.80 -8.31
N LEU A 50 0.08 8.08 -7.42
CA LEU A 50 -1.25 7.48 -7.44
C LEU A 50 -2.25 8.28 -8.29
N GLY A 51 -1.75 9.23 -9.09
CA GLY A 51 -2.51 9.99 -10.07
C GLY A 51 -2.59 9.28 -11.43
N PRO A 52 -3.42 9.79 -12.36
CA PRO A 52 -3.71 9.12 -13.63
C PRO A 52 -2.52 9.08 -14.61
N HIS A 53 -1.45 9.83 -14.34
CA HIS A 53 -0.30 9.98 -15.23
C HIS A 53 0.74 8.86 -15.07
N TRP A 54 0.65 8.09 -13.98
CA TRP A 54 1.58 7.00 -13.67
C TRP A 54 0.91 5.65 -13.85
N LEU A 55 1.70 4.63 -14.17
CA LEU A 55 1.18 3.27 -14.36
C LEU A 55 0.63 2.71 -13.04
N GLU A 56 1.29 3.07 -11.93
CA GLU A 56 0.88 2.75 -10.57
C GLU A 56 -0.53 3.29 -10.31
N GLY A 57 -0.76 4.60 -10.50
CA GLY A 57 -2.06 5.20 -10.30
C GLY A 57 -3.16 4.66 -11.23
N GLN A 58 -2.83 4.32 -12.48
CA GLN A 58 -3.77 3.67 -13.40
C GLN A 58 -4.15 2.25 -12.96
N SER A 59 -3.17 1.45 -12.51
CA SER A 59 -3.43 0.11 -11.97
C SER A 59 -4.27 0.14 -10.68
N LEU A 60 -4.25 1.26 -9.98
CA LEU A 60 -4.95 1.49 -8.72
C LEU A 60 -6.25 2.30 -8.88
N ALA A 61 -6.72 2.52 -10.12
CA ALA A 61 -7.90 3.35 -10.38
C ALA A 61 -9.22 2.74 -9.87
N ASN A 62 -9.31 1.40 -9.77
CA ASN A 62 -10.54 0.68 -9.43
C ASN A 62 -10.45 -0.08 -8.08
N ILE A 63 -9.59 0.40 -7.17
CA ILE A 63 -9.37 -0.23 -5.87
C ILE A 63 -10.49 0.10 -4.90
N SER A 64 -10.74 -0.78 -3.94
CA SER A 64 -11.75 -0.56 -2.90
C SER A 64 -11.37 -1.24 -1.59
N SER A 65 -12.13 -0.98 -0.53
CA SER A 65 -11.96 -1.68 0.75
C SER A 65 -12.25 -3.19 0.66
N THR A 66 -13.08 -3.63 -0.30
CA THR A 66 -13.40 -5.05 -0.52
C THR A 66 -12.45 -5.72 -1.51
N SER A 67 -11.81 -4.94 -2.38
CA SER A 67 -10.76 -5.40 -3.30
C SER A 67 -9.59 -4.41 -3.27
N PRO A 68 -8.76 -4.45 -2.20
CA PRO A 68 -7.67 -3.50 -2.04
C PRO A 68 -6.64 -3.63 -3.15
N GLY A 69 -6.12 -2.49 -3.61
CA GLY A 69 -4.99 -2.45 -4.53
C GLY A 69 -3.68 -2.74 -3.83
N THR A 70 -2.64 -2.99 -4.61
CA THR A 70 -1.30 -3.28 -4.10
C THR A 70 -0.27 -2.34 -4.72
N LEU A 71 0.54 -1.69 -3.89
CA LEU A 71 1.66 -0.86 -4.31
C LEU A 71 2.96 -1.41 -3.71
N LYS A 72 3.96 -1.66 -4.56
CA LYS A 72 5.27 -2.16 -4.14
C LYS A 72 6.24 -1.01 -3.91
N LEU A 73 6.91 -1.06 -2.77
CA LEU A 73 7.90 -0.10 -2.30
C LEU A 73 9.17 -0.87 -1.87
N PRO A 74 9.95 -1.39 -2.82
CA PRO A 74 11.07 -2.30 -2.52
C PRO A 74 12.23 -1.60 -1.80
N ASP A 75 12.39 -0.30 -2.02
CA ASP A 75 13.53 0.48 -1.52
C ASP A 75 13.24 1.23 -0.20
N ASP A 76 11.99 1.17 0.28
CA ASP A 76 11.56 1.86 1.49
C ASP A 76 11.79 1.02 2.76
N ASP A 77 12.02 1.72 3.89
CA ASP A 77 12.14 1.10 5.20
C ASP A 77 10.75 0.87 5.84
N PRO A 78 10.43 -0.35 6.29
CA PRO A 78 9.10 -0.68 6.79
C PRO A 78 8.73 0.07 8.07
N GLU A 79 9.68 0.30 8.98
CA GLU A 79 9.41 0.98 10.25
C GLU A 79 9.25 2.48 10.07
N ALA A 80 10.06 3.10 9.21
CA ALA A 80 9.93 4.49 8.81
C ALA A 80 8.58 4.76 8.12
N MET A 81 8.18 3.87 7.20
CA MET A 81 6.89 3.94 6.52
C MET A 81 5.73 3.81 7.52
N LYS A 82 5.75 2.77 8.35
CA LYS A 82 4.71 2.55 9.38
C LYS A 82 4.56 3.75 10.30
N LYS A 83 5.67 4.30 10.81
CA LYS A 83 5.64 5.48 11.68
C LYS A 83 5.05 6.71 10.99
N SER A 84 5.43 6.95 9.74
CA SER A 84 4.91 8.08 8.94
C SER A 84 3.40 7.93 8.69
N LEU A 85 2.94 6.73 8.38
CA LEU A 85 1.53 6.42 8.12
C LEU A 85 0.67 6.48 9.39
N LEU A 86 1.19 6.00 10.52
CA LEU A 86 0.51 6.13 11.81
C LEU A 86 0.34 7.59 12.22
N HIS A 87 1.35 8.43 11.97
CA HIS A 87 1.23 9.87 12.20
C HIS A 87 0.22 10.52 11.25
N ALA A 88 0.25 10.16 9.96
CA ALA A 88 -0.70 10.66 8.97
C ALA A 88 -2.16 10.27 9.27
N ALA A 89 -2.39 9.07 9.83
CA ALA A 89 -3.71 8.57 10.19
C ALA A 89 -4.34 9.30 11.40
N GLN A 90 -3.56 10.10 12.13
CA GLN A 90 -4.03 10.92 13.25
C GLN A 90 -4.42 12.35 12.83
N LEU A 91 -4.25 12.71 11.55
CA LEU A 91 -4.63 14.02 11.04
C LEU A 91 -6.15 14.09 10.85
N PRO A 92 -6.81 15.15 11.34
CA PRO A 92 -8.27 15.32 11.30
C PRO A 92 -8.83 15.57 9.90
#